data_AF-A0A6L7CNZ4-F1
#
_entry.id   AF-A0A6L7CNZ4-F1
#
_cell.length_a   1.000
_cell.length_b   1.000
_cell.length_c   1.000
_cell.angle_alpha   90.00
_cell.angle_beta   90.00
_cell.angle_gamma   90.00
#
_symmetry.space_group_name_H-M   'P 1'
#
loop_
_entity.id
_entity.type
_entity.pdbx_description
1 polymer ?
#
loop_
_entity_poly.entity_id
_entity_poly.type
_entity_poly.pdbx_seq_one_letter_code
_entity_poly.pdbx_strand_id
1 'polypeptide(L)' 'GVELGKQLANRILPELKDDKEISSHDSSTNGLINRYKAWRG' A
#
# COMPACT_ATOMS: atom_id res chain seq x y z
N GLY A 1 12.59 -17.78 3.20
CA GLY A 1 12.82 -17.02 1.96
C GLY A 1 11.64 -16.17 1.51
N VAL A 2 10.40 -16.47 1.92
CA VAL A 2 9.17 -15.76 1.47
C VAL A 2 8.45 -14.98 2.57
N GLU A 3 8.83 -15.22 3.82
CA GLU A 3 8.13 -14.69 5.00
C GLU A 3 8.11 -13.16 5.06
N LEU A 4 9.22 -12.50 4.67
CA LEU A 4 9.28 -11.04 4.68
C LEU A 4 8.27 -10.43 3.69
N GLY A 5 8.19 -10.97 2.47
CA GLY A 5 7.22 -10.53 1.48
C GLY A 5 5.77 -10.70 1.96
N LYS A 6 5.48 -11.84 2.62
CA LYS A 6 4.16 -12.11 3.21
C LYS A 6 3.81 -11.13 4.33
N GLN A 7 4.76 -10.83 5.21
CA GLN A 7 4.56 -9.86 6.30
C GLN A 7 4.30 -8.45 5.76
N LEU A 8 5.04 -8.02 4.73
CA LEU A 8 4.85 -6.72 4.10
C LEU A 8 3.48 -6.62 3.39
N ALA A 9 3.11 -7.65 2.63
CA ALA A 9 1.81 -7.68 1.95
C ALA A 9 0.63 -7.62 2.93
N ASN A 10 0.73 -8.33 4.07
CA ASN A 10 -0.30 -8.29 5.10
C ASN A 10 -0.47 -6.90 5.74
N ARG A 11 0.57 -6.07 5.76
CA ARG A 11 0.49 -4.67 6.24
C ARG A 11 -0.14 -3.74 5.20
N ILE A 12 0.21 -3.90 3.93
CA ILE A 12 -0.29 -3.05 2.84
C ILE A 12 -1.76 -3.34 2.49
N LEU A 13 -2.18 -4.61 2.49
CA LEU A 13 -3.53 -5.02 2.08
C LEU A 13 -4.67 -4.23 2.74
N PRO A 14 -4.72 -3.99 4.07
CA PRO A 14 -5.78 -3.20 4.68
C PRO A 14 -5.77 -1.73 4.25
N GLU A 15 -4.62 -1.17 3.91
CA GLU A 15 -4.49 0.22 3.46
C GLU A 15 -5.11 0.42 2.08
N LEU A 16 -5.27 -0.64 1.27
CA LEU A 16 -5.90 -0.56 -0.04
C LEU A 16 -7.44 -0.53 0.01
N LYS A 17 -8.08 -0.62 1.19
CA LYS A 17 -9.54 -0.81 1.28
C LYS A 17 -10.37 0.44 0.99
N ASP A 18 -9.82 1.61 1.21
CA ASP A 18 -10.47 2.89 0.98
C ASP A 18 -9.66 3.76 0.00
N ASP A 19 -10.27 4.86 -0.44
CA ASP A 19 -9.66 5.81 -1.38
C ASP A 19 -8.91 6.95 -0.67
N LYS A 20 -8.64 6.83 0.64
CA LYS A 20 -7.91 7.86 1.39
C LYS A 20 -6.43 7.82 1.05
N GLU A 21 -5.81 8.97 0.90
CA GLU A 21 -4.35 9.05 0.76
C GLU A 21 -3.65 8.55 2.04
N ILE A 22 -2.52 7.89 1.86
CA ILE A 22 -1.65 7.41 2.94
C ILE A 22 -0.29 8.09 2.93
N SER A 23 0.37 8.12 4.09
CA SER A 23 1.71 8.69 4.30
C SER A 23 2.55 7.90 5.32
N SER A 24 2.18 6.64 5.58
CA SER A 24 2.74 5.79 6.64
C SER A 24 4.05 5.07 6.27
N HIS A 25 4.43 5.05 4.99
CA HIS A 25 5.63 4.35 4.50
C HIS A 25 6.67 5.32 3.91
N ASP A 26 7.71 4.77 3.31
CA ASP A 26 8.63 5.55 2.49
C ASP A 26 7.89 6.18 1.28
N SER A 27 8.51 7.22 0.72
CA SER A 27 7.92 7.99 -0.38
C SER A 27 7.53 7.15 -1.61
N SER A 28 8.30 6.09 -1.93
CA SER A 28 8.01 5.25 -3.10
C SER A 28 6.78 4.38 -2.86
N THR A 29 6.68 3.76 -1.68
CA THR A 29 5.55 2.93 -1.28
C THR A 29 4.26 3.75 -1.19
N ASN A 30 4.31 4.93 -0.55
CA ASN A 30 3.15 5.84 -0.48
C ASN A 30 2.69 6.27 -1.87
N GLY A 31 3.64 6.67 -2.74
CA GLY A 31 3.34 7.12 -4.09
C GLY A 31 2.65 6.04 -4.94
N LEU A 32 3.13 4.79 -4.86
CA LEU A 32 2.52 3.67 -5.59
C LEU A 32 1.12 3.32 -5.08
N ILE A 33 0.93 3.29 -3.75
CA ILE A 33 -0.37 2.98 -3.16
C ILE A 33 -1.40 4.08 -3.49
N ASN A 34 -1.06 5.35 -3.28
CA ASN A 34 -1.97 6.46 -3.57
C ASN A 34 -2.28 6.54 -5.06
N ARG A 35 -1.30 6.26 -5.93
CA ARG A 35 -1.52 6.18 -7.37
C ARG A 35 -2.49 5.05 -7.75
N TYR A 36 -2.30 3.87 -7.17
CA TYR A 36 -3.21 2.74 -7.37
C TYR A 36 -4.63 3.08 -6.92
N LYS A 37 -4.81 3.69 -5.74
CA LYS A 37 -6.11 4.14 -5.24
C LYS A 37 -6.79 5.14 -6.18
N ALA A 38 -6.03 6.08 -6.73
CA ALA A 38 -6.55 7.06 -7.70
C ALA A 38 -6.99 6.43 -9.04
N TRP A 39 -6.46 5.26 -9.41
CA TRP A 39 -6.76 4.59 -10.69
C TRP A 39 -7.89 3.55 -10.63
N ARG A 40 -8.20 3.02 -9.45
CA ARG A 40 -9.21 1.96 -9.28
C ARG A 40 -10.65 2.47 -9.18
N GLY A 41 -10.83 3.80 -9.06
CA GLY A 41 -12.12 4.49 -9.09
C GLY A 41 -12.53 4.83 -10.51
#